data_AF-A0A1M6N421-F1
#
_entry.id   AF-A0A1M6N421-F1
#
_cell.length_a   1.000
_cell.length_b   1.000
_cell.length_c   1.000
_cell.angle_alpha   90.00
_cell.angle_beta   90.00
_cell.angle_gamma   90.00
#
_symmetry.space_group_name_H-M   'P 1'
#
loop_
_entity.id
_entity.type
_entity.pdbx_description
1 polymer ?
#
loop_
_entity_poly.entity_id
_entity_poly.type
_entity_poly.pdbx_seq_one_letter_code
_entity_poly.pdbx_strand_id
1 'polypeptide(L)' 'MNTENFTGKAEAYAKGRPGYPKAAIETIVGFAPSGAVFADIGAGTGKFTVKLAERGWSVTLR' A
#
# COMPACT_ATOMS: atom_id res chain seq x y z
N MET A 1 -7.02 -20.98 11.07
CA MET A 1 -6.95 -19.51 10.96
C MET A 1 -5.50 -19.16 10.66
N ASN A 2 -5.18 -18.55 9.51
CA ASN A 2 -3.79 -18.40 9.04
C ASN A 2 -3.04 -17.23 9.71
N THR A 3 -3.72 -16.43 10.54
CA THR A 3 -3.20 -15.23 11.21
C THR A 3 -2.00 -15.52 12.10
N GLU A 4 -2.00 -16.64 12.81
CA GLU A 4 -0.90 -17.07 13.70
C GLU A 4 0.46 -17.14 12.98
N ASN A 5 0.47 -17.52 11.70
CA ASN A 5 1.69 -17.61 10.89
C ASN A 5 2.31 -16.24 10.56
N PHE A 6 1.55 -15.16 10.70
CA PHE A 6 1.94 -13.80 10.29
C PHE A 6 1.99 -12.79 11.46
N THR A 7 1.48 -13.15 12.63
CA THR A 7 1.60 -12.35 13.86
C THR A 7 3.07 -12.08 14.20
N GLY A 8 3.42 -10.83 14.51
CA GLY A 8 4.76 -10.41 14.93
C GLY A 8 5.83 -10.33 13.82
N LYS A 9 5.52 -10.70 12.57
CA LYS A 9 6.48 -10.67 11.45
C LYS A 9 6.44 -9.39 10.62
N ALA A 10 5.51 -8.48 10.91
CA ALA A 10 5.26 -7.27 10.11
C ALA A 10 6.48 -6.33 10.06
N GLU A 11 7.20 -6.13 11.16
CA GLU A 11 8.37 -5.26 11.23
C GLU A 11 9.56 -5.83 10.44
N ALA A 12 9.84 -7.13 10.61
CA ALA A 12 10.87 -7.81 9.83
C ALA A 12 10.55 -7.75 8.33
N TYR A 13 9.28 -7.94 7.96
CA TYR A 13 8.80 -7.79 6.59
C TYR A 13 8.94 -6.35 6.07
N ALA A 14 8.64 -5.36 6.91
CA ALA A 14 8.81 -3.95 6.58
C ALA A 14 10.29 -3.61 6.32
N LYS A 15 11.22 -4.17 7.09
CA LYS A 15 12.66 -3.93 6.92
C LYS A 15 13.24 -4.63 5.70
N GLY A 16 12.79 -5.86 5.39
CA GLY A 16 13.34 -6.68 4.31
C GLY A 16 12.79 -6.37 2.91
N ARG A 17 11.64 -5.70 2.80
CA ARG A 17 11.04 -5.34 1.51
C ARG A 17 11.38 -3.89 1.14
N PRO A 18 12.02 -3.63 -0.01
CA PRO A 18 12.16 -2.28 -0.53
C PRO A 18 10.80 -1.57 -0.68
N GLY A 19 10.80 -0.24 -0.62
CA GLY A 19 9.61 0.54 -0.96
C GLY A 19 9.25 0.42 -2.43
N TYR A 20 8.01 0.80 -2.77
CA TYR A 20 7.58 0.83 -4.17
C TYR A 20 8.36 1.88 -4.98
N PRO A 21 8.88 1.53 -6.17
CA PRO A 21 9.49 2.51 -7.06
C PRO A 21 8.49 3.61 -7.43
N LYS A 22 8.97 4.86 -7.54
CA LYS A 22 8.13 6.00 -7.92
C LYS A 22 7.35 5.71 -9.21
N ALA A 23 8.02 5.21 -10.25
CA ALA A 23 7.41 4.92 -11.54
C ALA A 23 6.23 3.95 -11.44
N ALA A 24 6.31 2.93 -10.56
CA ALA A 24 5.20 1.99 -10.37
C ALA A 24 3.95 2.68 -9.81
N ILE A 25 4.13 3.60 -8.86
CA ILE A 25 3.03 4.37 -8.29
C ILE A 25 2.44 5.31 -9.34
N GLU A 26 3.29 6.04 -10.09
CA GLU A 26 2.83 6.96 -11.15
C GLU A 26 2.03 6.22 -12.23
N THR A 27 2.48 5.04 -12.66
CA THR A 27 1.75 4.22 -13.63
C THR A 27 0.36 3.86 -13.13
N ILE A 28 0.23 3.45 -11.86
CA ILE A 28 -1.06 3.06 -11.28
C ILE A 28 -2.00 4.25 -11.17
N VAL A 29 -1.54 5.38 -10.62
CA VAL A 29 -2.39 6.57 -10.47
C VAL A 29 -2.75 7.20 -11.82
N GLY A 30 -1.93 7.00 -12.85
CA GLY A 30 -2.23 7.41 -14.22
C GLY A 30 -3.44 6.72 -14.84
N PHE A 31 -3.85 5.56 -14.32
CA PHE A 31 -5.09 4.89 -14.74
C PHE A 31 -6.33 5.38 -13.99
N ALA A 32 -6.16 6.09 -12.88
CA ALA A 32 -7.28 6.52 -12.05
C ALA A 32 -7.90 7.81 -12.61
N PRO A 33 -9.25 7.91 -12.70
CA PRO A 33 -9.89 9.16 -13.03
C PRO A 33 -9.69 10.18 -11.91
N SER A 34 -9.82 11.46 -12.25
CA SER A 34 -9.78 12.55 -11.26
C SER A 34 -10.85 12.33 -10.19
N GLY A 35 -10.47 12.46 -8.91
CA GLY A 35 -11.38 12.29 -7.77
C GLY A 35 -11.64 10.83 -7.36
N ALA A 36 -10.96 9.85 -7.95
CA ALA A 36 -11.06 8.45 -7.52
C ALA A 36 -10.64 8.25 -6.05
N VAL A 37 -11.24 7.24 -5.41
CA VAL A 37 -10.85 6.74 -4.08
C VAL A 37 -10.24 5.36 -4.24
N PHE A 38 -9.07 5.15 -3.64
CA PHE A 38 -8.37 3.87 -3.69
C PHE A 38 -8.79 2.95 -2.54
N ALA A 39 -8.83 1.65 -2.81
CA ALA A 39 -8.92 0.62 -1.78
C ALA A 39 -7.63 -0.22 -1.80
N ASP A 40 -6.88 -0.23 -0.69
CA ASP A 40 -5.67 -1.05 -0.52
C ASP A 40 -6.06 -2.37 0.17
N ILE A 41 -6.24 -3.42 -0.63
CA ILE A 41 -6.69 -4.75 -0.17
C ILE A 41 -5.48 -5.54 0.33
N GLY A 42 -5.50 -5.95 1.60
CA GLY A 42 -4.36 -6.65 2.20
C GLY A 42 -3.16 -5.73 2.44
N ALA A 43 -3.43 -4.47 2.82
CA ALA A 43 -2.43 -3.41 2.94
C ALA A 43 -1.22 -3.76 3.84
N GLY A 44 -1.38 -4.69 4.77
CA GLY A 44 -0.30 -5.20 5.63
C GLY A 44 0.42 -4.07 6.35
N THR A 45 1.68 -3.83 5.97
CA THR A 45 2.52 -2.75 6.55
C THR A 45 2.18 -1.34 6.04
N GLY A 46 1.21 -1.19 5.13
CA GLY A 46 0.75 0.11 4.63
C GLY A 46 1.69 0.81 3.64
N LYS A 47 2.77 0.15 3.19
CA LYS A 47 3.76 0.75 2.28
C LYS A 47 3.16 1.31 1.00
N PHE A 48 2.11 0.68 0.47
CA PHE A 48 1.45 1.15 -0.74
C PHE A 48 0.51 2.31 -0.43
N THR A 49 -0.37 2.12 0.57
CA THR A 49 -1.24 3.19 1.12
C THR A 49 -0.49 4.50 1.34
N VAL A 50 0.67 4.49 2.02
CA VAL A 50 1.46 5.70 2.29
C VAL A 50 1.85 6.42 0.99
N LYS A 51 2.24 5.67 -0.06
CA LYS A 51 2.63 6.28 -1.35
C LYS A 51 1.47 6.91 -2.11
N LEU A 52 0.26 6.39 -1.95
CA LEU A 52 -0.95 7.00 -2.50
C LEU A 52 -1.35 8.25 -1.69
N ALA A 53 -1.29 8.17 -0.36
CA ALA A 53 -1.63 9.28 0.53
C ALA A 53 -0.66 10.47 0.38
N GLU A 54 0.65 10.21 0.24
CA GLU A 54 1.67 11.24 -0.07
C GLU A 54 1.36 12.04 -1.35
N ARG A 55 0.54 11.48 -2.27
CA ARG A 55 0.10 12.12 -3.52
C ARG A 55 -1.27 12.77 -3.42
N GLY A 56 -1.87 12.81 -2.23
CA GLY A 56 -3.17 13.44 -1.98
C GLY A 56 -4.38 12.57 -2.32
N TRP A 57 -4.19 11.27 -2.61
CA TRP A 57 -5.31 10.37 -2.85
C TRP A 57 -5.98 9.93 -1.56
N SER A 58 -7.31 9.87 -1.57
CA SER A 58 -8.10 9.21 -0.53
C SER A 58 -7.96 7.70 -0.66
N VAL A 59 -7.60 7.03 0.44
CA VAL A 59 -7.37 5.57 0.46
C VAL A 59 -8.10 4.94 1.63
N THR A 60 -8.79 3.82 1.37
CA THR A 60 -9.43 2.99 2.39
C THR A 60 -8.71 1.65 2.51
N LEU A 61 -8.49 1.17 3.74
CA LEU A 61 -7.86 -0.12 4.02
C LEU A 61 -8.91 -1.24 4.05
N ARG A 62 -8.62 -2.38 3.41
CA ARG A 62 -9.52 -3.55 3.34
C ARG A 62 -8.77 -4.87 3.46
#